data_AF-A0A3B9J2F1-F1
#
_entry.id   AF-A0A3B9J2F1-F1
#
_cell.length_a   1.000
_cell.length_b   1.000
_cell.length_c   1.000
_cell.angle_alpha   90.00
_cell.angle_beta   90.00
_cell.angle_gamma   90.00
#
_symmetry.space_group_name_H-M   'P 1'
#
loop_
_entity.id
_entity.type
_entity.pdbx_description
1 polymer ?
#
loop_
_entity_poly.entity_id
_entity_poly.type
_entity_poly.pdbx_seq_one_letter_code
_entity_poly.pdbx_strand_id
1 'polypeptide(L)'
;MSHKKIIALGLFLIFAISACASEEPQSVALKASIQETNDVEQGAANNEEPSSTATATTAPVENQSTTTMQPKNDQNSDQSQPLTLLATAFVDVADYWGVQPFATRTNQLGVQFHNGIDYFTNQEQVGVQAVSDGRVMFVDIYERQPDGAFQINLAWQAPSGEIISYSLEPSAGPADAAKIAEQKVLAQKMMESMTIQVGDQIVQGQFLGYLYGQDDWAHVHMSVKASDRGPEQWLCPADFMPTAGDSDLLAKSSIWADRLYKGSKQPELCNY
;
A
#
# COMPACT_ATOMS: atom_id res chain seq x y z
N MET A 1 74.91 -17.16 -11.50
CA MET A 1 74.30 -17.87 -12.64
C MET A 1 72.78 -17.75 -12.43
N SER A 2 72.07 -16.78 -13.03
CA SER A 2 71.67 -16.68 -14.46
C SER A 2 70.91 -17.93 -14.89
N HIS A 3 69.60 -17.91 -15.21
CA HIS A 3 68.94 -17.16 -16.29
C HIS A 3 67.43 -16.94 -16.01
N LYS A 4 66.92 -15.71 -16.20
CA LYS A 4 65.99 -15.20 -17.27
C LYS A 4 64.54 -15.72 -17.15
N LYS A 5 63.53 -14.91 -16.81
CA LYS A 5 62.85 -13.81 -17.55
C LYS A 5 62.13 -14.23 -18.85
N ILE A 6 60.84 -13.86 -18.94
CA ILE A 6 60.06 -13.22 -20.06
C ILE A 6 58.59 -13.65 -19.87
N ILE A 7 57.66 -12.78 -19.42
CA ILE A 7 57.00 -11.59 -20.04
C ILE A 7 55.90 -11.97 -21.05
N ALA A 8 54.77 -11.27 -20.90
CA ALA A 8 53.78 -10.81 -21.92
C ALA A 8 52.35 -11.34 -21.67
N LEU A 9 51.41 -10.50 -21.24
CA LEU A 9 50.56 -9.58 -22.06
C LEU A 9 49.26 -10.31 -22.47
N GLY A 10 48.04 -9.79 -22.30
CA GLY A 10 47.58 -8.48 -21.85
C GLY A 10 46.07 -8.28 -22.08
N LEU A 11 45.69 -7.02 -21.91
CA LEU A 11 44.49 -6.29 -22.36
C LEU A 11 43.12 -6.72 -21.82
N PHE A 12 42.47 -5.92 -20.96
CA PHE A 12 41.73 -4.66 -21.21
C PHE A 12 40.47 -4.79 -22.07
N LEU A 13 39.33 -4.58 -21.38
CA LEU A 13 38.03 -4.00 -21.77
C LEU A 13 37.32 -4.48 -23.05
N ILE A 14 36.01 -4.78 -22.90
CA ILE A 14 34.91 -4.02 -23.55
C ILE A 14 33.56 -4.46 -22.93
N PHE A 15 32.72 -3.47 -22.61
CA PHE A 15 31.31 -3.61 -22.28
C PHE A 15 30.51 -4.19 -23.45
N ALA A 16 29.59 -5.10 -23.19
CA ALA A 16 28.45 -5.34 -24.06
C ALA A 16 27.17 -5.41 -23.22
N ILE A 17 26.48 -4.28 -23.19
CA ILE A 17 25.06 -4.17 -22.86
C ILE A 17 24.32 -4.82 -24.05
N SER A 18 23.55 -5.87 -23.81
CA SER A 18 22.62 -6.38 -24.82
C SER A 18 21.20 -6.01 -24.39
N ALA A 19 20.77 -4.84 -24.86
CA ALA A 19 19.36 -4.54 -25.05
C ALA A 19 18.91 -5.26 -26.33
N CYS A 20 17.93 -6.15 -26.22
CA CYS A 20 17.16 -6.60 -27.37
C CYS A 20 15.74 -6.05 -27.22
N ALA A 21 15.51 -4.93 -27.89
CA ALA A 21 14.20 -4.55 -28.37
C ALA A 21 13.80 -5.53 -29.47
N SER A 22 12.54 -5.99 -29.44
CA SER A 22 11.89 -6.68 -30.55
C SER A 22 10.88 -5.71 -31.13
N GLU A 23 11.12 -5.25 -32.36
CA GLU A 23 10.17 -4.48 -33.17
C GLU A 23 8.98 -5.36 -33.61
N GLU A 24 7.81 -4.73 -33.69
CA GLU A 24 6.59 -5.23 -34.35
C GLU A 24 6.81 -5.50 -35.85
N PRO A 25 5.94 -6.33 -36.47
CA PRO A 25 5.45 -6.05 -37.81
C PRO A 25 3.96 -5.68 -37.80
N GLN A 26 3.66 -4.56 -38.45
CA GLN A 26 2.33 -4.00 -38.66
C GLN A 26 1.43 -4.82 -39.59
N SER A 27 0.14 -4.79 -39.23
CA SER A 27 -1.12 -4.90 -39.99
C SER A 27 -1.14 -5.30 -41.47
N VAL A 28 -2.07 -6.18 -41.83
CA VAL A 28 -3.06 -5.93 -42.92
C VAL A 28 -4.42 -6.53 -42.53
N ALA A 29 -5.45 -5.68 -42.51
CA ALA A 29 -6.85 -6.06 -42.33
C ALA A 29 -7.47 -6.56 -43.64
N LEU A 30 -8.43 -7.48 -43.56
CA LEU A 30 -9.50 -7.61 -44.56
C LEU A 30 -10.80 -8.16 -43.96
N LYS A 31 -11.88 -7.54 -44.45
CA LYS A 31 -13.27 -7.49 -43.97
C LYS A 31 -14.09 -8.77 -44.20
N ALA A 32 -15.04 -8.94 -43.26
CA ALA A 32 -16.47 -9.28 -43.41
C ALA A 32 -16.91 -10.58 -44.10
N SER A 33 -17.74 -11.36 -43.38
CA SER A 33 -19.15 -11.62 -43.71
C SER A 33 -19.77 -12.63 -42.71
N ILE A 34 -20.89 -12.27 -42.07
CA ILE A 34 -22.18 -13.00 -42.06
C ILE A 34 -23.19 -12.18 -41.23
N GLN A 35 -24.00 -11.49 -42.01
CA GLN A 35 -25.40 -11.04 -41.97
C GLN A 35 -26.41 -11.57 -40.91
N GLU A 36 -27.16 -10.59 -40.35
CA GLU A 36 -28.62 -10.47 -40.02
C GLU A 36 -29.32 -11.49 -39.10
N THR A 37 -30.31 -11.14 -38.26
CA THR A 37 -31.42 -10.16 -38.42
C THR A 37 -31.82 -9.43 -37.13
N ASN A 38 -32.35 -8.21 -37.34
CA ASN A 38 -33.04 -7.34 -36.39
C ASN A 38 -34.37 -7.93 -35.90
N ASP A 39 -34.82 -7.50 -34.72
CA ASP A 39 -36.20 -7.03 -34.53
C ASP A 39 -36.23 -5.96 -33.42
N VAL A 40 -36.58 -4.74 -33.83
CA VAL A 40 -37.08 -3.65 -32.99
C VAL A 40 -38.50 -3.40 -33.49
N GLU A 41 -39.49 -3.46 -32.60
CA GLU A 41 -40.79 -2.85 -32.88
C GLU A 41 -41.19 -1.92 -31.73
N GLN A 42 -41.52 -0.69 -32.14
CA GLN A 42 -41.99 0.43 -31.35
C GLN A 42 -43.44 0.23 -30.90
N GLY A 43 -43.84 0.92 -29.82
CA GLY A 43 -45.26 1.14 -29.52
C GLY A 43 -45.44 2.28 -28.52
N ALA A 44 -45.99 3.39 -28.98
CA ALA A 44 -46.13 4.65 -28.26
C ALA A 44 -47.50 4.79 -27.56
N ALA A 45 -47.48 5.65 -26.52
CA ALA A 45 -48.47 6.69 -26.19
C ALA A 45 -49.83 6.35 -25.53
N ASN A 46 -50.05 7.11 -24.44
CA ASN A 46 -51.26 7.86 -24.03
C ASN A 46 -52.17 7.33 -22.91
N ASN A 47 -52.39 8.27 -21.96
CA ASN A 47 -53.59 8.54 -21.14
C ASN A 47 -53.94 7.49 -20.07
N GLU A 48 -54.42 7.81 -18.87
CA GLU A 48 -55.30 8.89 -18.42
C GLU A 48 -55.25 8.97 -16.89
N GLU A 49 -55.35 10.18 -16.33
CA GLU A 49 -55.73 10.43 -14.94
C GLU A 49 -57.25 10.20 -14.80
N PRO A 50 -57.75 9.87 -13.59
CA PRO A 50 -58.92 10.61 -13.14
C PRO A 50 -58.81 11.11 -11.69
N SER A 51 -59.10 12.40 -11.58
CA SER A 51 -59.51 13.15 -10.39
C SER A 51 -60.88 12.70 -9.85
N SER A 52 -61.10 12.75 -8.53
CA SER A 52 -62.29 13.39 -7.94
C SER A 52 -62.29 13.49 -6.40
N THR A 53 -62.97 14.55 -5.98
CA THR A 53 -62.94 15.32 -4.71
C THR A 53 -64.01 14.92 -3.67
N ALA A 54 -63.74 15.31 -2.40
CA ALA A 54 -64.67 15.78 -1.34
C ALA A 54 -65.52 14.71 -0.57
N THR A 55 -65.88 14.78 0.73
CA THR A 55 -65.93 15.85 1.76
C THR A 55 -66.14 15.22 3.18
N ALA A 56 -65.64 15.89 4.24
CA ALA A 56 -66.04 16.04 5.67
C ALA A 56 -67.05 15.06 6.36
N THR A 57 -67.04 14.73 7.66
CA THR A 57 -66.82 15.48 8.93
C THR A 57 -66.88 14.49 10.12
N THR A 58 -66.09 14.67 11.19
CA THR A 58 -66.52 14.73 12.63
C THR A 58 -65.33 14.65 13.60
N ALA A 59 -65.20 15.66 14.46
CA ALA A 59 -64.43 15.69 15.71
C ALA A 59 -65.35 15.22 16.88
N PRO A 60 -64.97 15.17 18.20
CA PRO A 60 -63.81 15.78 18.86
C PRO A 60 -63.17 15.01 20.06
N VAL A 61 -62.18 15.69 20.69
CA VAL A 61 -61.84 15.76 22.14
C VAL A 61 -60.44 15.24 22.58
N GLU A 62 -59.63 16.24 22.99
CA GLU A 62 -58.60 16.35 24.04
C GLU A 62 -57.66 15.18 24.38
N ASN A 63 -56.33 15.42 24.34
CA ASN A 63 -55.64 15.90 25.56
C ASN A 63 -54.21 16.40 25.30
N GLN A 64 -53.81 17.33 26.17
CA GLN A 64 -52.55 18.07 26.19
C GLN A 64 -51.32 17.18 26.45
N SER A 65 -50.20 17.49 25.77
CA SER A 65 -48.86 17.54 26.39
C SER A 65 -47.87 18.21 25.42
N THR A 66 -47.69 19.52 25.56
CA THR A 66 -46.54 20.24 25.00
C THR A 66 -45.30 19.82 25.77
N THR A 67 -44.58 18.83 25.23
CA THR A 67 -43.18 18.61 25.60
C THR A 67 -42.35 19.55 24.74
N THR A 68 -41.82 20.60 25.35
CA THR A 68 -40.80 21.46 24.73
C THR A 68 -39.62 20.56 24.38
N MET A 69 -39.51 20.17 23.10
CA MET A 69 -38.29 19.57 22.58
C MET A 69 -37.22 20.65 22.60
N GLN A 70 -36.45 20.64 23.68
CA GLN A 70 -35.13 21.25 23.71
C GLN A 70 -34.35 20.61 22.56
N PRO A 71 -33.82 21.37 21.59
CA PRO A 71 -32.92 20.79 20.61
C PRO A 71 -31.75 20.24 21.41
N LYS A 72 -31.64 18.90 21.41
CA LYS A 72 -30.42 18.23 21.80
C LYS A 72 -29.39 18.79 20.85
N ASN A 73 -28.52 19.63 21.39
CA ASN A 73 -27.36 20.12 20.68
C ASN A 73 -26.48 18.88 20.45
N ASP A 74 -26.78 18.14 19.39
CA ASP A 74 -25.88 17.16 18.79
C ASP A 74 -24.78 17.96 18.07
N GLN A 75 -24.08 18.81 18.83
CA GLN A 75 -22.73 19.21 18.50
C GLN A 75 -21.81 18.10 19.02
N ASN A 76 -21.94 16.91 18.42
CA ASN A 76 -20.79 16.05 18.35
C ASN A 76 -19.88 16.74 17.34
N SER A 77 -18.98 17.58 17.85
CA SER A 77 -17.89 18.11 17.05
C SER A 77 -17.11 16.90 16.57
N ASP A 78 -17.41 16.45 15.36
CA ASP A 78 -16.70 15.44 14.59
C ASP A 78 -15.32 16.02 14.18
N GLN A 79 -14.59 16.53 15.17
CA GLN A 79 -13.17 16.81 15.04
C GLN A 79 -12.47 15.46 15.09
N SER A 80 -12.58 14.77 13.96
CA SER A 80 -11.64 13.74 13.54
C SER A 80 -10.25 14.23 13.92
N GLN A 81 -9.61 13.54 14.88
CA GLN A 81 -8.25 13.85 15.27
C GLN A 81 -7.36 13.65 14.04
N PRO A 82 -6.44 14.57 13.72
CA PRO A 82 -5.53 14.38 12.59
C PRO A 82 -4.76 13.05 12.71
N LEU A 83 -4.57 12.36 11.58
CA LEU A 83 -3.74 11.15 11.54
C LEU A 83 -2.33 11.47 12.06
N THR A 84 -1.85 10.65 12.99
CA THR A 84 -0.49 10.71 13.52
C THR A 84 0.12 9.32 13.43
N LEU A 85 1.32 9.22 12.86
CA LEU A 85 2.04 7.97 12.67
C LEU A 85 3.34 7.94 13.49
N LEU A 86 3.70 6.76 13.99
CA LEU A 86 5.08 6.50 14.41
C LEU A 86 6.01 6.52 13.19
N ALA A 87 7.26 6.90 13.42
CA ALA A 87 8.27 6.98 12.36
C ALA A 87 8.63 5.60 11.77
N THR A 88 8.41 4.50 12.49
CA THR A 88 8.74 3.16 12.02
C THR A 88 7.69 2.14 12.40
N ALA A 89 7.51 1.15 11.53
CA ALA A 89 6.71 -0.04 11.76
C ALA A 89 7.42 -1.07 12.66
N PHE A 90 8.72 -0.90 12.95
CA PHE A 90 9.47 -1.81 13.81
C PHE A 90 9.43 -1.38 15.27
N VAL A 91 9.38 -2.36 16.17
CA VAL A 91 9.43 -2.14 17.62
C VAL A 91 10.79 -1.57 18.03
N ASP A 92 11.89 -2.10 17.46
CA ASP A 92 13.24 -1.59 17.67
C ASP A 92 13.74 -0.85 16.41
N VAL A 93 14.21 0.38 16.60
CA VAL A 93 14.74 1.22 15.52
C VAL A 93 16.07 0.71 14.95
N ALA A 94 16.76 -0.17 15.69
CA ALA A 94 17.97 -0.83 15.25
C ALA A 94 17.71 -1.96 14.24
N ASP A 95 16.47 -2.45 14.12
CA ASP A 95 16.15 -3.65 13.34
C ASP A 95 16.04 -3.40 11.82
N TYR A 96 15.99 -2.15 11.36
CA TYR A 96 16.09 -1.83 9.92
C TYR A 96 17.42 -1.16 9.59
N TRP A 97 17.97 -1.45 8.42
CA TRP A 97 19.21 -0.86 7.92
C TRP A 97 18.97 0.23 6.87
N GLY A 98 17.84 0.20 6.15
CA GLY A 98 17.59 1.07 5.01
C GLY A 98 16.13 1.45 4.85
N VAL A 99 15.87 2.57 4.17
CA VAL A 99 14.52 3.08 3.90
C VAL A 99 14.35 3.47 2.44
N GLN A 100 13.44 2.83 1.71
CA GLN A 100 13.02 3.33 0.39
C GLN A 100 11.84 4.30 0.55
N PRO A 101 11.97 5.55 0.07
CA PRO A 101 10.98 6.59 0.33
C PRO A 101 9.77 6.54 -0.62
N PHE A 102 8.72 7.28 -0.27
CA PHE A 102 7.52 7.43 -1.09
C PHE A 102 7.79 8.24 -2.36
N ALA A 103 7.18 7.83 -3.47
CA ALA A 103 7.26 8.53 -4.75
C ALA A 103 6.01 8.31 -5.62
N THR A 104 5.34 9.37 -6.06
CA THR A 104 4.28 9.32 -7.10
C THR A 104 4.76 9.78 -8.48
N ARG A 105 6.01 10.22 -8.57
CA ARG A 105 6.70 10.57 -9.82
C ARG A 105 8.11 10.00 -9.78
N THR A 106 8.73 9.91 -10.96
CA THR A 106 10.16 9.62 -11.08
C THR A 106 10.97 10.61 -10.24
N ASN A 107 11.65 10.11 -9.20
CA ASN A 107 12.55 10.92 -8.38
C ASN A 107 14.01 10.78 -8.87
N GLN A 108 14.92 11.48 -8.19
CA GLN A 108 16.34 11.43 -8.54
C GLN A 108 16.93 10.01 -8.40
N LEU A 109 16.34 9.15 -7.56
CA LEU A 109 16.72 7.75 -7.36
C LEU A 109 16.23 6.85 -8.51
N GLY A 110 15.42 7.36 -9.44
CA GLY A 110 14.85 6.55 -10.51
C GLY A 110 13.67 5.68 -10.07
N VAL A 111 13.18 5.87 -8.84
CA VAL A 111 11.92 5.28 -8.38
C VAL A 111 10.79 5.97 -9.14
N GLN A 112 10.08 5.23 -9.98
CA GLN A 112 9.01 5.76 -10.83
C GLN A 112 7.70 5.91 -10.07
N PHE A 113 7.39 4.93 -9.23
CA PHE A 113 6.24 4.91 -8.35
C PHE A 113 6.54 4.00 -7.16
N HIS A 114 6.24 4.49 -5.96
CA HIS A 114 6.33 3.77 -4.71
C HIS A 114 5.35 4.41 -3.73
N ASN A 115 4.23 3.73 -3.48
CA ASN A 115 3.06 4.25 -2.75
C ASN A 115 3.18 4.20 -1.22
N GLY A 116 4.38 3.94 -0.70
CA GLY A 116 4.63 3.79 0.72
C GLY A 116 6.09 4.04 1.07
N ILE A 117 6.48 3.52 2.23
CA ILE A 117 7.85 3.50 2.75
C ILE A 117 8.22 2.06 3.03
N ASP A 118 9.37 1.60 2.51
CA ASP A 118 9.91 0.28 2.84
C ASP A 118 10.95 0.40 3.95
N TYR A 119 10.79 -0.37 5.02
CA TYR A 119 11.77 -0.50 6.10
C TYR A 119 12.55 -1.81 5.93
N PHE A 120 13.73 -1.74 5.33
CA PHE A 120 14.54 -2.93 5.04
C PHE A 120 15.29 -3.44 6.26
N THR A 121 15.24 -4.75 6.50
CA THR A 121 15.96 -5.44 7.57
C THR A 121 16.90 -6.50 7.00
N ASN A 122 17.90 -6.88 7.80
CA ASN A 122 18.77 -8.03 7.58
C ASN A 122 18.65 -9.04 8.74
N GLN A 123 17.66 -8.86 9.61
CA GLN A 123 17.38 -9.78 10.71
C GLN A 123 16.45 -10.90 10.21
N GLU A 124 16.67 -12.10 10.73
CA GLU A 124 15.79 -13.25 10.43
C GLU A 124 14.40 -13.10 11.06
N GLN A 125 14.27 -12.27 12.10
CA GLN A 125 13.05 -12.02 12.82
C GLN A 125 13.02 -10.59 13.39
N VAL A 126 11.97 -9.83 13.10
CA VAL A 126 11.79 -8.45 13.58
C VAL A 126 10.38 -8.24 14.11
N GLY A 127 10.26 -7.59 15.27
CA GLY A 127 8.95 -7.25 15.84
C GLY A 127 8.31 -6.06 15.12
N VAL A 128 7.04 -6.21 14.75
CA VAL A 128 6.25 -5.18 14.05
C VAL A 128 5.22 -4.58 15.00
N GLN A 129 5.01 -3.27 14.92
CA GLN A 129 4.05 -2.51 15.74
C GLN A 129 3.07 -1.70 14.87
N ALA A 130 1.92 -1.36 15.42
CA ALA A 130 0.99 -0.43 14.79
C ALA A 130 1.56 1.00 14.80
N VAL A 131 1.69 1.62 13.63
CA VAL A 131 2.09 3.04 13.55
C VAL A 131 0.99 4.01 13.98
N SER A 132 -0.26 3.58 14.09
CA SER A 132 -1.39 4.41 14.54
C SER A 132 -2.47 3.58 15.20
N ASP A 133 -3.36 4.26 15.92
CA ASP A 133 -4.62 3.69 16.37
C ASP A 133 -5.50 3.29 15.17
N GLY A 134 -6.38 2.32 15.37
CA GLY A 134 -7.46 2.08 14.42
C GLY A 134 -8.18 0.75 14.58
N ARG A 135 -9.00 0.44 13.57
CA ARG A 135 -9.77 -0.80 13.49
C ARG A 135 -9.25 -1.68 12.37
N VAL A 136 -8.83 -2.89 12.70
CA VAL A 136 -8.30 -3.87 11.74
C VAL A 136 -9.37 -4.22 10.71
N MET A 137 -9.02 -4.06 9.43
CA MET A 137 -9.88 -4.34 8.28
C MET A 137 -9.62 -5.73 7.71
N PHE A 138 -8.36 -6.11 7.56
CA PHE A 138 -7.94 -7.43 7.11
C PHE A 138 -6.53 -7.77 7.59
N VAL A 139 -6.23 -9.07 7.62
CA VAL A 139 -4.90 -9.65 7.75
C VAL A 139 -4.93 -10.98 6.99
N ASP A 140 -4.11 -11.12 5.96
CA ASP A 140 -4.14 -12.31 5.10
C ASP A 140 -2.78 -12.60 4.44
N ILE A 141 -2.55 -13.87 4.08
CA ILE A 141 -1.41 -14.28 3.26
C ILE A 141 -1.73 -13.93 1.81
N TYR A 142 -0.79 -13.27 1.14
CA TYR A 142 -0.92 -12.88 -0.25
C TYR A 142 0.18 -13.52 -1.10
N GLU A 143 -0.21 -14.10 -2.23
CA GLU A 143 0.71 -14.54 -3.28
C GLU A 143 0.82 -13.42 -4.33
N ARG A 144 1.98 -12.78 -4.39
CA ARG A 144 2.28 -11.69 -5.30
C ARG A 144 2.37 -12.20 -6.73
N GLN A 145 1.64 -11.54 -7.62
CA GLN A 145 1.69 -11.83 -9.06
C GLN A 145 2.54 -10.77 -9.77
N PRO A 146 3.28 -11.12 -10.84
CA PRO A 146 3.33 -12.45 -11.47
C PRO A 146 4.44 -13.38 -10.93
N ASP A 147 5.24 -12.96 -9.94
CA ASP A 147 6.43 -13.72 -9.53
C ASP A 147 6.16 -14.88 -8.56
N GLY A 148 4.97 -14.95 -7.97
CA GLY A 148 4.53 -16.03 -7.07
C GLY A 148 5.08 -15.93 -5.65
N ALA A 149 5.76 -14.83 -5.30
CA ALA A 149 6.32 -14.61 -3.97
C ALA A 149 5.22 -14.48 -2.90
N PHE A 150 5.49 -14.90 -1.66
CA PHE A 150 4.50 -14.84 -0.58
C PHE A 150 4.83 -13.76 0.44
N GLN A 151 3.80 -13.07 0.92
CA GLN A 151 3.85 -12.03 1.95
C GLN A 151 2.60 -12.08 2.83
N ILE A 152 2.58 -11.30 3.91
CA ILE A 152 1.32 -10.97 4.62
C ILE A 152 0.94 -9.54 4.33
N ASN A 153 -0.33 -9.32 4.03
CA ASN A 153 -0.90 -8.00 3.97
C ASN A 153 -1.86 -7.80 5.14
N LEU A 154 -1.78 -6.65 5.79
CA LEU A 154 -2.72 -6.22 6.81
C LEU A 154 -3.06 -4.75 6.64
N ALA A 155 -4.27 -4.37 7.05
CA ALA A 155 -4.66 -2.97 7.06
C ALA A 155 -5.63 -2.66 8.19
N TRP A 156 -5.62 -1.41 8.63
CA TRP A 156 -6.58 -0.85 9.55
C TRP A 156 -7.01 0.54 9.11
N GLN A 157 -8.23 0.92 9.50
CA GLN A 157 -8.73 2.27 9.32
C GLN A 157 -8.47 3.06 10.59
N ALA A 158 -7.76 4.19 10.46
CA ALA A 158 -7.56 5.11 11.56
C ALA A 158 -8.88 5.82 11.92
N PRO A 159 -9.04 6.34 13.15
CA PRO A 159 -10.20 7.15 13.52
C PRO A 159 -10.41 8.37 12.62
N SER A 160 -9.33 8.83 11.97
CA SER A 160 -9.33 9.96 11.05
C SER A 160 -9.94 9.65 9.67
N GLY A 161 -10.04 8.36 9.31
CA GLY A 161 -10.65 7.87 8.08
C GLY A 161 -9.67 7.23 7.10
N GLU A 162 -8.40 7.61 7.16
CA GLU A 162 -7.33 7.04 6.33
C GLU A 162 -7.09 5.56 6.64
N ILE A 163 -6.57 4.86 5.64
CA ILE A 163 -6.22 3.44 5.73
C ILE A 163 -4.72 3.32 5.77
N ILE A 164 -4.23 2.65 6.79
CA ILE A 164 -2.84 2.27 6.93
C ILE A 164 -2.77 0.80 6.55
N SER A 165 -1.80 0.45 5.70
CA SER A 165 -1.58 -0.95 5.36
C SER A 165 -0.11 -1.30 5.34
N TYR A 166 0.17 -2.53 5.76
CA TYR A 166 1.49 -3.14 5.71
C TYR A 166 1.48 -4.33 4.75
N SER A 167 2.56 -4.45 3.97
CA SER A 167 3.00 -5.72 3.41
C SER A 167 4.26 -6.16 4.16
N LEU A 168 4.23 -7.34 4.77
CA LEU A 168 5.38 -7.97 5.42
C LEU A 168 5.99 -8.92 4.40
N GLU A 169 7.09 -8.49 3.78
CA GLU A 169 7.73 -9.19 2.68
C GLU A 169 9.03 -9.85 3.15
N PRO A 170 9.15 -11.20 3.10
CA PRO A 170 10.38 -11.87 3.48
C PRO A 170 11.58 -11.51 2.58
N SER A 171 11.34 -11.04 1.36
CA SER A 171 12.36 -10.52 0.43
C SER A 171 11.73 -9.83 -0.78
N ALA A 172 12.26 -8.67 -1.18
CA ALA A 172 11.95 -8.00 -2.46
C ALA A 172 12.82 -8.47 -3.66
N GLY A 173 13.84 -9.30 -3.43
CA GLY A 173 14.80 -9.70 -4.47
C GLY A 173 14.26 -10.76 -5.44
N PRO A 174 14.87 -10.93 -6.63
CA PRO A 174 14.53 -12.00 -7.56
C PRO A 174 14.47 -13.37 -6.87
N ALA A 175 13.46 -14.17 -7.21
CA ALA A 175 13.19 -15.42 -6.54
C ALA A 175 13.13 -16.59 -7.52
N ASP A 176 13.89 -17.64 -7.23
CA ASP A 176 13.71 -18.93 -7.86
C ASP A 176 12.61 -19.75 -7.13
N ALA A 177 12.29 -20.93 -7.65
CA ALA A 177 11.24 -21.77 -7.08
C ALA A 177 11.51 -22.18 -5.61
N ALA A 178 12.78 -22.34 -5.22
CA ALA A 178 13.13 -22.69 -3.86
C ALA A 178 12.91 -21.50 -2.92
N LYS A 179 13.34 -20.31 -3.36
CA LYS A 179 13.14 -19.05 -2.63
C LYS A 179 11.65 -18.77 -2.42
N ILE A 180 10.83 -18.96 -3.45
CA ILE A 180 9.36 -18.79 -3.37
C ILE A 180 8.74 -19.81 -2.39
N ALA A 181 9.17 -21.08 -2.45
CA ALA A 181 8.65 -22.11 -1.55
C ALA A 181 8.95 -21.80 -0.07
N GLU A 182 10.15 -21.27 0.21
CA GLU A 182 10.50 -20.81 1.55
C GLU A 182 9.68 -19.58 1.97
N GLN A 183 9.48 -18.60 1.09
CA GLN A 183 8.63 -17.43 1.38
C GLN A 183 7.22 -17.84 1.79
N LYS A 184 6.66 -18.89 1.18
CA LYS A 184 5.36 -19.44 1.58
C LYS A 184 5.35 -19.95 3.02
N VAL A 185 6.41 -20.64 3.42
CA VAL A 185 6.57 -21.13 4.82
C VAL A 185 6.74 -19.95 5.78
N LEU A 186 7.55 -18.95 5.40
CA LEU A 186 7.73 -17.75 6.21
C LEU A 186 6.44 -16.95 6.35
N ALA A 187 5.64 -16.80 5.30
CA ALA A 187 4.34 -16.16 5.36
C ALA A 187 3.38 -16.88 6.32
N GLN A 188 3.35 -18.22 6.29
CA GLN A 188 2.56 -18.99 7.26
C GLN A 188 3.05 -18.75 8.70
N LYS A 189 4.36 -18.76 8.93
CA LYS A 189 4.97 -18.49 10.23
C LYS A 189 4.68 -17.06 10.73
N MET A 190 4.68 -16.07 9.83
CA MET A 190 4.29 -14.70 10.15
C MET A 190 2.82 -14.66 10.57
N MET A 191 1.93 -15.37 9.88
CA MET A 191 0.49 -15.38 10.16
C MET A 191 0.21 -15.97 11.54
N GLU A 192 0.89 -17.07 11.87
CA GLU A 192 0.82 -17.71 13.19
C GLU A 192 1.34 -16.80 14.32
N SER A 193 2.17 -15.80 14.00
CA SER A 193 2.69 -14.84 14.97
C SER A 193 1.81 -13.60 15.16
N MET A 194 0.79 -13.40 14.32
CA MET A 194 -0.07 -12.23 14.41
C MET A 194 -0.89 -12.25 15.70
N THR A 195 -0.92 -11.12 16.40
CA THR A 195 -1.67 -10.96 17.66
C THR A 195 -3.00 -10.24 17.47
N ILE A 196 -3.39 -9.99 16.22
CA ILE A 196 -4.57 -9.23 15.83
C ILE A 196 -5.48 -10.05 14.91
N GLN A 197 -6.75 -9.69 14.88
CA GLN A 197 -7.76 -10.24 13.98
C GLN A 197 -8.63 -9.13 13.39
N VAL A 198 -9.38 -9.47 12.34
CA VAL A 198 -10.31 -8.54 11.69
C VAL A 198 -11.33 -8.02 12.70
N GLY A 199 -11.46 -6.70 12.76
CA GLY A 199 -12.39 -6.00 13.64
C GLY A 199 -11.82 -5.59 14.99
N ASP A 200 -10.62 -6.04 15.36
CA ASP A 200 -9.92 -5.61 16.56
C ASP A 200 -9.68 -4.09 16.55
N GLN A 201 -9.72 -3.49 17.74
CA GLN A 201 -9.18 -2.15 17.97
C GLN A 201 -7.72 -2.29 18.35
N ILE A 202 -6.86 -1.52 17.69
CA ILE A 202 -5.43 -1.46 17.99
C ILE A 202 -5.04 -0.04 18.37
N VAL A 203 -3.98 0.07 19.17
CA VAL A 203 -3.41 1.36 19.59
C VAL A 203 -2.01 1.53 19.01
N GLN A 204 -1.61 2.77 18.77
CA GLN A 204 -0.27 3.13 18.31
C GLN A 204 0.80 2.53 19.23
N GLY A 205 1.81 1.89 18.64
CA GLY A 205 2.89 1.18 19.34
C GLY A 205 2.52 -0.22 19.81
N GLN A 206 1.27 -0.67 19.61
CA GLN A 206 0.89 -2.06 19.91
C GLN A 206 1.67 -3.03 19.03
N PHE A 207 2.30 -4.02 19.65
CA PHE A 207 2.89 -5.15 18.94
C PHE A 207 1.84 -5.91 18.13
N LEU A 208 2.14 -6.21 16.87
CA LEU A 208 1.23 -6.87 15.92
C LEU A 208 1.65 -8.31 15.59
N GLY A 209 2.95 -8.60 15.65
CA GLY A 209 3.54 -9.88 15.28
C GLY A 209 4.95 -9.71 14.75
N TYR A 210 5.47 -10.72 14.03
CA TYR A 210 6.82 -10.72 13.49
C TYR A 210 6.85 -10.68 11.96
N LEU A 211 7.80 -9.93 11.41
CA LEU A 211 8.36 -10.19 10.08
C LEU A 211 9.45 -11.25 10.23
N TYR A 212 9.40 -12.31 9.42
CA TYR A 212 10.51 -13.27 9.29
C TYR A 212 11.23 -13.03 7.96
N GLY A 213 12.47 -12.54 8.03
CA GLY A 213 13.28 -12.19 6.88
C GLY A 213 13.98 -13.39 6.25
N GLN A 214 14.01 -13.43 4.92
CA GLN A 214 14.74 -14.44 4.15
C GLN A 214 16.13 -13.94 3.74
N ASP A 215 16.27 -12.65 3.47
CA ASP A 215 17.53 -11.99 3.13
C ASP A 215 17.50 -10.49 3.47
N ASP A 216 18.56 -9.77 3.12
CA ASP A 216 18.72 -8.32 3.36
C ASP A 216 17.65 -7.44 2.69
N TRP A 217 16.80 -8.00 1.80
CA TRP A 217 15.69 -7.30 1.15
C TRP A 217 14.35 -7.58 1.82
N ALA A 218 14.34 -8.30 2.94
CA ALA A 218 13.18 -8.38 3.81
C ALA A 218 12.79 -6.99 4.27
N HIS A 219 11.49 -6.66 4.25
CA HIS A 219 11.02 -5.35 4.66
C HIS A 219 9.55 -5.36 5.06
N VAL A 220 9.16 -4.29 5.77
CA VAL A 220 7.75 -3.87 5.84
C VAL A 220 7.56 -2.74 4.86
N HIS A 221 6.67 -2.94 3.89
CA HIS A 221 6.13 -1.86 3.06
C HIS A 221 4.95 -1.23 3.79
N MET A 222 5.03 0.04 4.15
CA MET A 222 3.96 0.77 4.83
C MET A 222 3.38 1.84 3.93
N SER A 223 2.08 1.80 3.70
CA SER A 223 1.37 2.80 2.88
C SER A 223 0.23 3.46 3.63
N VAL A 224 -0.11 4.67 3.19
CA VAL A 224 -1.28 5.42 3.65
C VAL A 224 -2.16 5.73 2.44
N LYS A 225 -3.45 5.41 2.55
CA LYS A 225 -4.47 5.72 1.56
C LYS A 225 -5.52 6.64 2.17
N ALA A 226 -5.96 7.65 1.41
CA ALA A 226 -6.88 8.67 1.90
C ALA A 226 -8.21 8.10 2.41
N SER A 227 -8.74 7.07 1.75
CA SER A 227 -10.00 6.42 2.11
C SER A 227 -10.20 5.07 1.41
N ASP A 228 -11.09 4.23 1.93
CA ASP A 228 -11.66 3.06 1.23
C ASP A 228 -12.74 3.47 0.22
N ARG A 229 -13.24 4.70 0.32
CA ARG A 229 -14.29 5.23 -0.55
C ARG A 229 -13.71 6.14 -1.62
N GLY A 230 -14.12 5.93 -2.86
CA GLY A 230 -13.75 6.80 -3.99
C GLY A 230 -12.47 6.36 -4.72
N PRO A 231 -11.90 7.25 -5.55
CA PRO A 231 -10.69 6.96 -6.30
C PRO A 231 -9.52 6.61 -5.39
N GLU A 232 -8.61 5.79 -5.90
CA GLU A 232 -7.39 5.49 -5.19
C GLU A 232 -6.48 6.71 -5.09
N GLN A 233 -6.15 7.11 -3.85
CA GLN A 233 -5.25 8.21 -3.56
C GLN A 233 -4.25 7.78 -2.46
N TRP A 234 -2.99 7.64 -2.87
CA TRP A 234 -1.87 7.35 -1.97
C TRP A 234 -1.31 8.65 -1.41
N LEU A 235 -1.05 8.65 -0.10
CA LEU A 235 -0.52 9.79 0.64
C LEU A 235 0.88 9.44 1.14
N CYS A 236 1.79 10.41 1.19
CA CYS A 236 3.11 10.15 1.74
C CYS A 236 2.99 9.88 3.26
N PRO A 237 3.45 8.72 3.78
CA PRO A 237 3.34 8.45 5.21
C PRO A 237 4.13 9.45 6.08
N ALA A 238 5.24 9.98 5.59
CA ALA A 238 6.07 10.91 6.35
C ALA A 238 5.40 12.27 6.62
N ASP A 239 4.37 12.64 5.85
CA ASP A 239 3.58 13.85 6.12
C ASP A 239 2.75 13.74 7.42
N PHE A 240 2.55 12.52 7.92
CA PHE A 240 1.80 12.24 9.15
C PHE A 240 2.70 11.84 10.33
N MET A 241 4.02 11.89 10.16
CA MET A 241 5.00 11.54 11.19
C MET A 241 5.58 12.80 11.83
N PRO A 242 5.07 13.25 12.99
CA PRO A 242 5.54 14.49 13.62
C PRO A 242 7.03 14.45 14.00
N THR A 243 7.58 13.24 14.19
CA THR A 243 8.98 13.03 14.53
C THR A 243 9.86 12.67 13.33
N ALA A 244 9.36 12.75 12.08
CA ALA A 244 10.15 12.37 10.90
C ALA A 244 11.48 13.15 10.81
N GLY A 245 11.47 14.44 11.13
CA GLY A 245 12.67 15.30 11.11
C GLY A 245 13.72 14.94 12.16
N ASP A 246 13.31 14.34 13.28
CA ASP A 246 14.18 13.92 14.38
C ASP A 246 14.49 12.41 14.36
N SER A 247 13.89 11.68 13.41
CA SER A 247 14.09 10.25 13.22
C SER A 247 15.32 9.95 12.35
N ASP A 248 15.67 8.67 12.23
CA ASP A 248 16.75 8.21 11.35
C ASP A 248 16.28 7.91 9.91
N LEU A 249 15.01 8.19 9.56
CA LEU A 249 14.44 7.82 8.26
C LEU A 249 15.23 8.39 7.09
N LEU A 250 15.53 9.69 7.12
CA LEU A 250 16.28 10.33 6.05
C LEU A 250 17.71 9.78 5.97
N ALA A 251 18.35 9.54 7.11
CA ALA A 251 19.69 8.97 7.17
C ALA A 251 19.72 7.54 6.60
N LYS A 252 18.73 6.70 6.94
CA LYS A 252 18.61 5.34 6.40
C LYS A 252 18.14 5.32 4.94
N SER A 253 17.42 6.34 4.47
CA SER A 253 17.18 6.54 3.05
C SER A 253 18.47 6.87 2.30
N SER A 254 19.36 7.67 2.88
CA SER A 254 20.69 7.90 2.29
C SER A 254 21.51 6.61 2.25
N ILE A 255 21.50 5.80 3.32
CA ILE A 255 22.18 4.49 3.33
C ILE A 255 21.64 3.56 2.22
N TRP A 256 20.32 3.47 2.09
CA TRP A 256 19.67 2.68 1.04
C TRP A 256 20.07 3.18 -0.36
N ALA A 257 20.00 4.50 -0.58
CA ALA A 257 20.38 5.12 -1.84
C ALA A 257 21.87 4.90 -2.14
N ASP A 258 22.74 4.92 -1.15
CA ASP A 258 24.17 4.69 -1.31
C ASP A 258 24.47 3.26 -1.76
N ARG A 259 23.74 2.27 -1.22
CA ARG A 259 23.88 0.86 -1.60
C ARG A 259 23.55 0.63 -3.08
N LEU A 260 22.57 1.36 -3.62
CA LEU A 260 22.09 1.21 -5.00
C LEU A 260 22.81 2.13 -6.00
N TYR A 261 23.08 3.38 -5.60
CA TYR A 261 23.50 4.46 -6.47
C TYR A 261 24.86 5.06 -6.10
N LYS A 262 25.59 4.45 -5.15
CA LYS A 262 26.97 4.81 -4.75
C LYS A 262 27.13 6.27 -4.34
N GLY A 263 26.19 6.84 -3.60
CA GLY A 263 26.28 8.21 -3.09
C GLY A 263 25.92 9.32 -4.08
N SER A 264 25.44 8.97 -5.27
CA SER A 264 25.17 9.97 -6.31
C SER A 264 23.86 10.74 -6.15
N LYS A 265 23.04 10.41 -5.15
CA LYS A 265 21.65 10.89 -5.01
C LYS A 265 21.36 11.30 -3.56
N GLN A 266 20.56 12.35 -3.41
CA GLN A 266 20.04 12.80 -2.12
C GLN A 266 18.55 12.46 -2.05
N PRO A 267 18.13 11.52 -1.20
CA PRO A 267 16.73 11.13 -1.11
C PRO A 267 15.91 12.17 -0.35
N GLU A 268 14.63 12.25 -0.69
CA GLU A 268 13.58 12.91 0.07
C GLU A 268 12.57 11.84 0.49
N LEU A 269 11.90 12.00 1.63
CA LEU A 269 10.93 11.01 2.12
C LEU A 269 9.63 11.01 1.30
N CYS A 270 9.25 12.16 0.75
CA CYS A 270 8.03 12.36 -0.03
C CYS A 270 8.38 13.00 -1.38
N ASN A 271 8.28 12.24 -2.48
CA ASN A 271 8.38 12.78 -3.83
C ASN A 271 7.02 12.75 -4.53
N TYR A 272 6.33 13.90 -4.54
CA TYR A 272 5.02 14.03 -5.16
C TYR A 272 5.05 14.10 -6.66
#